data_AF-A0AA39W5C0-F1
#
_entry.id   AF-A0AA39W5C0-F1
#
_cell.length_a   1.000
_cell.length_b   1.000
_cell.length_c   1.000
_cell.angle_alpha   90.00
_cell.angle_beta   90.00
_cell.angle_gamma   90.00
#
_symmetry.space_group_name_H-M   'P 1'
#
loop_
_entity.id
_entity.type
_entity.pdbx_description
1 polymer ?
#
loop_
_entity_poly.entity_id
_entity_poly.type
_entity_poly.pdbx_seq_one_letter_code
_entity_poly.pdbx_strand_id
1 'polypeptide(L)'
;MLLEYNQNISIGFELRAGDNHDHAHVGDNIYVTMVASLFTTHSFAMNQRLLILALDEVQKIGSWNHVVRGHAPASGAVAPLGHYQLFVVHEGIPN
;
A
#
# COMPACT_ATOMS: atom_id res chain seq x y z
N MET A 1 8.68 0.93 -10.00
CA MET A 1 8.46 2.39 -9.86
C MET A 1 9.60 2.94 -9.01
N LEU A 2 10.24 4.03 -9.42
CA LEU A 2 11.23 4.74 -8.60
C LEU A 2 10.49 5.81 -7.78
N LEU A 3 10.69 5.81 -6.47
CA LEU A 3 10.06 6.73 -5.53
C LEU A 3 11.13 7.46 -4.73
N GLU A 4 11.01 8.78 -4.66
CA GLU A 4 11.76 9.61 -3.73
C GLU A 4 11.01 9.75 -2.40
N TYR A 5 11.73 10.12 -1.35
CA TYR A 5 11.13 10.33 -0.04
C TYR A 5 10.13 11.49 -0.06
N ASN A 6 9.02 11.33 0.66
CA ASN A 6 7.94 12.30 0.76
C ASN A 6 7.28 12.70 -0.58
N GLN A 7 7.57 11.97 -1.66
CA GLN A 7 6.98 12.17 -2.98
C GLN A 7 5.50 11.75 -2.95
N ASN A 8 4.62 12.55 -3.57
CA ASN A 8 3.23 12.16 -3.79
C ASN A 8 3.16 10.96 -4.74
N ILE A 9 2.37 9.95 -4.38
CA ILE A 9 2.14 8.75 -5.17
C ILE A 9 0.65 8.59 -5.45
N SER A 10 0.33 8.01 -6.61
CA SER A 10 -1.04 7.65 -6.99
C SER A 10 -1.04 6.23 -7.52
N ILE A 11 -1.90 5.39 -6.94
CA ILE A 11 -1.95 3.95 -7.23
C ILE A 11 -3.38 3.61 -7.66
N GLY A 12 -3.53 3.12 -8.89
CA GLY A 12 -4.80 2.62 -9.39
C GLY A 12 -4.99 1.15 -9.06
N PHE A 13 -6.21 0.77 -8.66
CA PHE A 13 -6.58 -0.61 -8.38
C PHE A 13 -8.05 -0.86 -8.74
N GLU A 14 -8.40 -2.12 -8.99
CA GLU A 14 -9.76 -2.55 -9.33
C GLU A 14 -10.38 -3.32 -8.17
N LEU A 15 -11.62 -3.01 -7.82
CA LEU A 15 -12.44 -3.74 -6.86
C LEU A 15 -13.73 -4.16 -7.55
N ARG A 16 -14.02 -5.47 -7.64
CA ARG A 16 -15.29 -5.98 -8.15
C ARG A 16 -16.30 -6.02 -7.00
N ALA A 17 -17.54 -5.52 -7.18
CA ALA A 17 -18.58 -5.57 -6.13
C ALA A 17 -19.23 -6.95 -5.95
N GLY A 18 -18.41 -8.00 -5.87
CA GLY A 18 -18.82 -9.27 -5.29
C GLY A 18 -18.69 -9.28 -3.76
N ASP A 19 -17.82 -8.43 -3.19
CA ASP A 19 -17.50 -8.39 -1.76
C ASP A 19 -18.43 -7.45 -0.97
N ASN A 20 -19.73 -7.52 -1.26
CA ASN A 20 -20.76 -6.72 -0.60
C ASN A 20 -21.11 -7.31 0.77
N HIS A 21 -20.25 -7.07 1.76
CA HIS A 21 -20.67 -7.07 3.15
C HIS A 21 -20.83 -5.62 3.60
N ASP A 22 -22.09 -5.21 3.60
CA ASP A 22 -22.67 -4.17 4.45
C ASP A 22 -22.31 -2.70 4.14
N HIS A 23 -23.28 -1.85 4.43
CA HIS A 23 -23.35 -0.43 4.07
C HIS A 23 -22.34 0.45 4.84
N ALA A 24 -21.04 0.26 4.61
CA ALA A 24 -19.98 1.12 5.12
C ALA A 24 -19.10 1.62 3.97
N HIS A 25 -18.44 2.75 4.16
CA HIS A 25 -17.84 3.51 3.08
C HIS A 25 -16.75 2.68 2.39
N VAL A 26 -16.70 2.69 1.04
CA VAL A 26 -15.65 2.02 0.24
C VAL A 26 -14.22 2.45 0.66
N GLY A 27 -14.08 3.52 1.44
CA GLY A 27 -12.80 3.97 2.01
C GLY A 27 -12.46 3.42 3.40
N ASP A 28 -13.36 2.73 4.10
CA ASP A 28 -13.20 2.48 5.56
C ASP A 28 -12.15 1.42 5.91
N ASN A 29 -11.62 0.67 4.94
CA ASN A 29 -10.56 -0.31 5.22
C ASN A 29 -9.59 -0.52 4.06
N ILE A 30 -9.13 0.58 3.45
CA ILE A 30 -8.06 0.56 2.44
C ILE A 30 -6.77 1.08 3.04
N TYR A 31 -5.70 0.32 2.89
CA TYR A 31 -4.37 0.76 3.24
C TYR A 31 -3.35 0.31 2.20
N VAL A 32 -2.33 1.14 1.97
CA VAL A 32 -1.21 0.79 1.10
C VAL A 32 -0.04 0.37 1.96
N THR A 33 0.53 -0.79 1.69
CA THR A 33 1.69 -1.30 2.41
C THR A 33 2.90 -1.40 1.51
N MET A 34 4.08 -1.19 2.11
CA MET A 34 5.37 -1.48 1.50
C MET A 34 6.11 -2.52 2.34
N VAL A 35 6.51 -3.63 1.71
CA VAL A 35 7.28 -4.71 2.33
C VAL A 35 8.69 -4.68 1.76
N ALA A 36 9.70 -4.56 2.63
CA ALA A 36 11.08 -4.64 2.17
C ALA A 36 11.45 -6.09 1.79
N SER A 37 12.18 -6.24 0.69
CA SER A 37 12.74 -7.54 0.33
C SER A 37 13.67 -8.03 1.44
N LEU A 38 13.41 -9.24 1.91
CA LEU A 38 14.15 -9.88 3.00
C LEU A 38 15.13 -10.92 2.46
N PHE A 39 16.19 -11.15 3.23
CA PHE A 39 17.10 -12.28 3.04
C PHE A 39 17.14 -13.08 4.33
N THR A 40 16.79 -14.37 4.25
CA THR A 40 16.67 -15.26 5.41
C THR A 40 17.65 -16.41 5.34
N THR A 41 18.50 -16.54 6.36
CA THR A 41 19.33 -17.73 6.59
C THR A 41 19.34 -18.07 8.07
N HIS A 42 19.46 -19.36 8.41
CA HIS A 42 19.47 -19.82 9.81
C HIS A 42 18.31 -19.27 10.67
N SER A 43 17.10 -19.19 10.09
CA SER A 43 15.91 -18.62 10.74
C SER A 43 16.03 -17.14 11.14
N PHE A 44 16.99 -16.41 10.59
CA PHE A 44 17.16 -14.97 10.81
C PHE A 44 16.84 -14.20 9.53
N ALA A 45 15.88 -13.29 9.60
CA ALA A 45 15.46 -12.43 8.50
C ALA A 45 16.11 -11.05 8.65
N MET A 46 17.06 -10.73 7.76
CA MET A 46 17.62 -9.38 7.71
C MET A 46 16.70 -8.47 6.89
N ASN A 47 16.51 -7.25 7.39
CA ASN A 47 15.78 -6.17 6.72
C ASN A 47 14.28 -6.40 6.51
N GLN A 48 13.66 -7.37 7.19
CA GLN A 48 12.20 -7.51 7.17
C GLN A 48 11.55 -6.31 7.84
N ARG A 49 10.84 -5.48 7.06
CA ARG A 49 10.00 -4.38 7.54
C ARG A 49 8.72 -4.30 6.73
N LEU A 50 7.63 -4.01 7.41
CA LEU A 50 6.34 -3.65 6.84
C LEU A 50 6.08 -2.19 7.17
N LEU A 51 5.78 -1.39 6.15
CA LEU A 51 5.36 0.00 6.30
C LEU A 51 3.93 0.12 5.83
N ILE A 52 3.13 0.89 6.57
CA ILE A 52 1.81 1.34 6.13
C ILE A 52 1.99 2.81 5.72
N LEU A 53 1.63 3.13 4.48
CA LEU A 53 1.75 4.48 3.95
C LEU A 53 0.59 5.35 4.42
N ALA A 54 0.89 6.62 4.67
CA ALA A 54 -0.14 7.63 4.90
C ALA A 54 -0.87 7.89 3.58
N LEU A 55 -2.19 7.78 3.63
CA LEU A 55 -3.08 8.04 2.51
C LEU A 55 -3.79 9.37 2.72
N ASP A 56 -3.88 10.16 1.66
CA ASP A 56 -4.60 11.43 1.67
C ASP A 56 -6.05 11.22 1.25
N GLU A 57 -6.27 10.43 0.19
CA GLU A 57 -7.60 10.17 -0.34
C GLU A 57 -7.68 8.84 -1.10
N VAL A 58 -8.89 8.28 -1.12
CA VAL A 58 -9.28 7.18 -2.00
C VAL A 58 -10.42 7.67 -2.88
N GLN A 59 -10.18 7.72 -4.19
CA GLN A 59 -11.14 8.20 -5.17
C GLN A 59 -11.64 7.06 -6.05
N LYS A 60 -12.96 6.90 -6.16
CA LYS A 60 -13.59 6.05 -7.16
C LYS A 60 -13.62 6.77 -8.51
N ILE A 61 -12.97 6.20 -9.53
CA ILE A 61 -12.83 6.80 -10.87
C ILE A 61 -13.64 6.06 -11.95
N GLY A 62 -14.28 4.94 -11.62
CA GLY A 62 -15.17 4.20 -12.52
C GLY A 62 -16.02 3.20 -11.74
N SER A 63 -16.69 2.27 -12.43
CA SER A 63 -17.55 1.28 -11.76
C SER A 63 -16.79 0.41 -10.75
N TRP A 64 -15.59 -0.03 -11.15
CA TRP A 64 -14.70 -0.91 -10.38
C TRP A 64 -13.33 -0.30 -10.10
N ASN A 65 -12.98 0.80 -10.79
CA ASN A 65 -11.66 1.40 -10.72
C ASN A 65 -11.59 2.45 -9.61
N HIS A 66 -10.54 2.37 -8.81
CA HIS A 66 -10.25 3.27 -7.70
C HIS A 66 -8.80 3.74 -7.82
N VAL A 67 -8.52 4.93 -7.28
CA VAL A 67 -7.19 5.50 -7.16
C VAL A 67 -6.97 5.90 -5.72
N VAL A 68 -5.90 5.42 -5.12
CA VAL A 68 -5.41 5.89 -3.83
C VAL A 68 -4.32 6.92 -4.06
N ARG A 69 -4.39 8.06 -3.35
CA ARG A 69 -3.31 9.03 -3.28
C ARG A 69 -2.74 9.07 -1.87
N GLY A 70 -1.43 9.24 -1.79
CA GLY A 70 -0.71 9.36 -0.52
C GLY A 70 0.73 9.74 -0.76
N HIS A 71 1.56 9.49 0.25
CA HIS A 71 2.97 9.87 0.23
C HIS A 71 3.89 8.66 0.35
N ALA A 72 5.00 8.72 -0.40
CA ALA A 72 6.14 7.85 -0.16
C ALA A 72 6.71 8.07 1.26
N PRO A 73 7.49 7.12 1.80
CA PRO A 73 8.01 7.24 3.17
C PRO A 73 8.72 8.56 3.43
N ALA A 74 8.59 9.08 4.66
CA ALA A 74 9.10 10.40 5.03
C ALA A 74 10.64 10.50 4.97
N SER A 75 11.35 9.41 5.25
CA SER A 75 12.82 9.39 5.22
C SER A 75 13.42 7.99 5.13
N GLY A 76 14.71 7.93 4.81
CA GLY A 76 15.50 6.71 4.80
C GLY A 76 15.71 6.05 6.17
N ALA A 77 15.45 6.78 7.27
CA ALA A 77 15.49 6.19 8.61
C ALA A 77 14.30 5.23 8.84
N VAL A 78 13.14 5.55 8.26
CA VAL A 78 11.92 4.71 8.32
C VAL A 78 11.92 3.67 7.19
N ALA A 79 12.35 4.09 5.99
CA ALA A 79 12.42 3.24 4.81
C ALA A 79 13.81 3.35 4.15
N PRO A 80 14.81 2.57 4.60
CA PRO A 80 16.13 2.53 3.96
C PRO A 80 16.04 2.30 2.45
N LEU A 81 16.95 2.90 1.69
CA LEU A 81 16.97 2.77 0.24
C LEU A 81 17.02 1.30 -0.18
N GLY A 82 16.21 0.93 -1.16
CA GLY A 82 16.14 -0.45 -1.64
C GLY A 82 14.84 -0.75 -2.37
N HIS A 83 14.64 -2.03 -2.67
CA HIS A 83 13.45 -2.51 -3.35
C HIS A 83 12.39 -2.93 -2.33
N TYR A 84 11.15 -2.50 -2.61
CA TYR A 84 9.98 -2.82 -1.82
C TYR A 84 8.89 -3.39 -2.72
N GLN A 85 8.14 -4.34 -2.18
CA GLN A 85 6.86 -4.75 -2.74
C GLN A 85 5.79 -3.80 -2.20
N LEU A 86 4.91 -3.33 -3.07
CA LEU A 86 3.83 -2.41 -2.72
C LEU A 86 2.50 -3.13 -2.94
N PHE A 87 1.63 -3.11 -1.93
CA PHE A 87 0.31 -3.74 -1.98
C PHE A 87 -0.78 -2.74 -1.65
N VAL A 88 -1.89 -2.80 -2.38
CA VAL A 88 -3.13 -2.15 -1.97
C VAL A 88 -3.97 -3.19 -1.26
N VAL A 89 -4.25 -2.98 0.02
CA VAL A 89 -5.00 -3.93 0.83
C VAL A 89 -6.41 -3.40 1.02
N HIS A 90 -7.40 -4.23 0.71
CA HIS A 90 -8.81 -3.95 0.91
C HIS A 90 -9.40 -5.05 1.78
N GLU A 91 -9.98 -4.69 2.93
CA GLU A 91 -10.57 -5.67 3.87
C GLU A 91 -9.60 -6.80 4.29
N GLY A 92 -8.32 -6.46 4.44
CA GLY A 92 -7.28 -7.44 4.78
C GLY A 92 -6.77 -8.30 3.62
N ILE A 93 -7.30 -8.12 2.40
CA ILE A 93 -6.91 -8.86 1.20
C ILE A 93 -5.92 -8.01 0.38
N PRO A 94 -4.65 -8.42 0.25
CA PRO A 94 -3.65 -7.70 -0.54
C PRO A 94 -3.84 -7.95 -2.05
N ASN A 95 -3.81 -6.86 -2.82
CA ASN A 95 -3.82 -6.85 -4.29
C ASN A 95 -2.49 -6.34 -4.85
#